data_AF-A0A9P4K9E7-F1
#
_entry.id   AF-A0A9P4K9E7-F1
#
_cell.length_a   1.000
_cell.length_b   1.000
_cell.length_c   1.000
_cell.angle_alpha   90.00
_cell.angle_beta   90.00
_cell.angle_gamma   90.00
#
_symmetry.space_group_name_H-M   'P 1'
#
loop_
_entity.id
_entity.type
_entity.pdbx_description
1 polymer ?
#
loop_
_entity_poly.entity_id
_entity_poly.type
_entity_poly.pdbx_seq_one_letter_code
_entity_poly.pdbx_strand_id
1 'polypeptide(L)' 'GRYGSALQAASEKGHEQIVKLLLDENADVNAQGGRYGSALQAASTNGYEQIVKLLLDKDADVNAQGGRYGSAL' A
#
# COMPACT_ATOMS: atom_id res chain seq x y z
N GLY A 1 4.79 12.48 -7.25
CA GLY A 1 4.71 13.22 -5.98
C GLY A 1 5.28 12.38 -4.84
N ARG A 2 5.04 12.75 -3.57
CA ARG A 2 5.46 11.94 -2.40
C ARG A 2 4.90 10.50 -2.45
N TYR A 3 3.67 10.37 -2.97
CA TYR A 3 2.98 9.11 -3.17
C TYR A 3 2.79 8.84 -4.69
N GLY A 4 2.70 7.56 -5.05
CA GLY A 4 2.43 7.04 -6.39
C GLY A 4 0.94 6.77 -6.65
N SER A 5 0.14 6.58 -5.60
CA SER A 5 -1.31 6.37 -5.71
C SER A 5 -2.06 6.88 -4.47
N ALA A 6 -3.37 7.05 -4.60
CA ALA A 6 -4.25 7.34 -3.46
C ALA A 6 -4.22 6.21 -2.42
N LEU A 7 -4.18 4.95 -2.89
CA LEU A 7 -4.09 3.77 -2.05
C LEU A 7 -2.79 3.76 -1.22
N GLN A 8 -1.66 4.15 -1.81
CA GLN A 8 -0.41 4.30 -1.09
C GLN A 8 -0.48 5.41 -0.05
N ALA A 9 -1.07 6.56 -0.38
CA ALA A 9 -1.21 7.67 0.56
C ALA A 9 -2.10 7.29 1.77
N ALA A 10 -3.23 6.63 1.54
CA ALA A 10 -4.12 6.16 2.59
C ALA A 10 -3.45 5.08 3.46
N SER A 11 -2.69 4.18 2.84
CA SER A 11 -1.94 3.13 3.54
C SER A 11 -0.81 3.69 4.40
N GLU A 12 -0.08 4.71 3.94
CA GLU A 12 0.96 5.38 4.75
C GLU A 12 0.40 6.15 5.94
N LYS A 13 -0.85 6.60 5.85
CA LYS A 13 -1.52 7.39 6.90
C LYS A 13 -2.39 6.57 7.85
N GLY A 14 -2.50 5.25 7.65
CA GLY A 14 -3.33 4.41 8.50
C GLY A 14 -4.83 4.59 8.29
N HIS A 15 -5.26 5.09 7.12
CA HIS A 15 -6.67 5.38 6.84
C HIS A 15 -7.42 4.13 6.36
N GLU A 16 -7.64 3.18 7.26
CA GLU A 16 -8.23 1.87 6.96
C GLU A 16 -9.53 1.94 6.14
N GLN A 17 -10.47 2.81 6.52
CA GLN A 17 -11.75 2.96 5.82
C GLN A 17 -11.58 3.46 4.38
N ILE A 18 -10.59 4.35 4.15
CA ILE A 18 -10.28 4.86 2.81
C ILE A 18 -9.57 3.79 1.99
N VAL A 19 -8.65 3.03 2.59
CA VAL A 19 -8.02 1.87 1.93
C VAL A 19 -9.10 0.89 1.45
N LYS A 20 -10.04 0.52 2.33
CA LYS A 20 -11.14 -0.37 1.98
C LYS A 20 -11.98 0.18 0.82
N LEU A 21 -12.40 1.44 0.90
CA LEU A 21 -13.16 2.10 -0.17
C LEU A 21 -12.43 2.05 -1.51
N LEU A 22 -11.14 2.37 -1.53
CA LEU A 22 -10.34 2.38 -2.75
C LEU A 22 -10.21 0.96 -3.35
N LEU A 23 -10.03 -0.06 -2.52
CA LEU A 23 -9.95 -1.45 -2.96
C LEU A 23 -11.30 -1.98 -3.48
N ASP A 24 -12.40 -1.53 -2.88
CA ASP A 24 -13.76 -1.86 -3.34
C ASP A 24 -14.07 -1.19 -4.69
N GLU A 25 -13.49 -0.02 -4.96
CA GLU A 25 -13.52 0.69 -6.26
C GLU A 25 -12.44 0.21 -7.25
N ASN A 26 -11.90 -1.00 -7.06
CA ASN A 26 -10.91 -1.64 -7.94
C ASN A 26 -9.61 -0.82 -8.14
N ALA A 27 -9.18 -0.05 -7.13
CA ALA A 27 -7.85 0.55 -7.18
C ALA A 27 -6.79 -0.54 -7.38
N ASP A 28 -5.80 -0.26 -8.23
CA ASP A 28 -4.65 -1.16 -8.45
C ASP A 28 -3.87 -1.31 -7.13
N VAL A 29 -4.04 -2.47 -6.50
CA VAL A 29 -3.40 -2.87 -5.25
C VAL A 29 -1.87 -2.87 -5.34
N ASN A 30 -1.35 -3.14 -6.54
CA ASN A 30 0.07 -3.30 -6.82
C ASN A 30 0.69 -2.07 -7.48
N ALA A 31 -0.06 -0.97 -7.57
CA ALA A 31 0.42 0.30 -8.10
C ALA A 31 1.73 0.71 -7.41
N GLN A 32 2.80 0.82 -8.20
CA GLN A 32 4.12 1.24 -7.73
C GLN A 32 4.34 2.74 -7.94
N GLY A 33 5.07 3.36 -7.01
CA GLY A 33 5.58 4.71 -7.17
C GLY A 33 5.79 5.43 -5.84
N GLY A 34 6.08 6.72 -5.92
CA GLY A 34 6.35 7.53 -4.74
C GLY A 34 7.56 7.04 -3.94
N ARG A 35 7.69 7.50 -2.70
CA ARG A 35 8.84 7.18 -1.85
C ARG A 35 8.80 5.75 -1.29
N TYR A 36 7.61 5.18 -1.15
CA TYR A 36 7.36 3.93 -0.43
C TYR A 36 7.08 2.73 -1.35
N GLY A 37 7.24 2.85 -2.67
CA GLY A 37 7.00 1.74 -3.60
C GLY A 37 5.52 1.39 -3.71
N SER A 38 5.04 0.43 -2.92
CA SER A 38 3.65 -0.04 -2.93
C SER A 38 2.82 0.48 -1.75
N ALA A 39 1.50 0.27 -1.80
CA ALA A 39 0.62 0.49 -0.65
C ALA A 39 0.95 -0.47 0.51
N LEU A 40 1.31 -1.72 0.19
CA LEU A 40 1.68 -2.75 1.16
C LEU A 40 2.96 -2.35 1.92
N GLN A 41 4.00 -1.91 1.20
CA GLN A 41 5.24 -1.41 1.82
C GLN A 41 4.97 -0.22 2.74
N ALA A 42 4.11 0.71 2.33
CA ALA A 42 3.74 1.87 3.14
C ALA A 42 3.03 1.49 4.45
N ALA A 43 2.07 0.56 4.39
CA ALA A 43 1.37 0.07 5.56
C ALA A 43 2.30 -0.72 6.51
N SER A 44 3.11 -1.63 5.95
CA SER A 44 4.05 -2.45 6.71
C SER A 44 5.11 -1.61 7.43
N THR A 45 5.63 -0.56 6.78
CA THR A 45 6.65 0.34 7.38
C THR A 45 6.14 1.03 8.65
N ASN A 46 4.82 1.27 8.74
CA ASN A 46 4.20 1.96 9.86
C ASN A 46 3.48 1.01 10.84
N GLY A 47 3.50 -0.31 10.59
CA GLY A 47 2.88 -1.31 11.45
C GLY A 47 1.35 -1.34 11.41
N TYR A 48 0.72 -0.89 10.32
CA TYR A 48 -0.74 -0.91 10.19
C TYR A 48 -1.25 -2.30 9.78
N GLU A 49 -1.25 -3.25 10.71
CA GLU A 49 -1.59 -4.66 10.50
C GLU A 49 -2.92 -4.90 9.75
N GLN A 50 -3.95 -4.11 10.04
CA GLN A 50 -5.29 -4.27 9.46
C GLN A 50 -5.28 -3.85 7.99
N ILE A 51 -4.54 -2.81 7.65
CA ILE A 51 -4.34 -2.38 6.26
C ILE A 51 -3.50 -3.40 5.51
N VAL A 52 -2.46 -3.96 6.14
CA VAL A 52 -1.66 -5.04 5.56
C VAL A 52 -2.56 -6.22 5.20
N LYS A 53 -3.43 -6.67 6.13
CA LYS A 53 -4.39 -7.74 5.86
C LYS A 53 -5.33 -7.41 4.71
N LEU A 54 -5.94 -6.22 4.69
CA LEU A 54 -6.82 -5.79 3.60
C LEU A 54 -6.15 -5.82 2.23
N LEU A 55 -4.88 -5.40 2.16
CA LEU A 55 -4.12 -5.40 0.91
C LEU A 55 -3.77 -6.83 0.48
N LEU A 56 -3.38 -7.71 1.41
CA LEU A 56 -3.11 -9.12 1.12
C LEU A 56 -4.37 -9.88 0.68
N ASP A 57 -5.52 -9.58 1.29
CA ASP A 57 -6.82 -10.14 0.88
C ASP A 57 -7.24 -9.71 -0.54
N LYS A 58 -6.58 -8.70 -1.10
CA LYS A 58 -6.75 -8.20 -2.47
C LYS A 58 -5.56 -8.55 -3.38
N ASP A 59 -4.79 -9.58 -3.05
CA ASP A 59 -3.67 -10.09 -3.85
C ASP A 59 -2.52 -9.08 -4.04
N ALA A 60 -2.21 -8.29 -3.01
CA ALA A 60 -1.01 -7.46 -2.99
C ALA A 60 0.26 -8.33 -3.10
N ASP A 61 1.16 -7.97 -4.02
CA ASP A 61 2.43 -8.63 -4.22
C ASP A 61 3.39 -8.32 -3.06
N VAL A 62 3.60 -9.34 -2.23
CA VAL A 62 4.53 -9.29 -1.08
C VAL A 62 5.99 -9.08 -1.50
N ASN A 63 6.33 -9.44 -2.74
CA ASN A 63 7.68 -9.32 -3.29
C ASN A 63 7.84 -8.07 -4.16
N ALA A 64 6.81 -7.20 -4.21
CA ALA A 64 6.89 -5.97 -4.98
C ALA A 64 8.15 -5.19 -4.60
N GLN A 65 8.89 -4.76 -5.62
CA GLN A 65 10.10 -3.97 -5.45
C GLN A 65 9.80 -2.52 -5.81
N GLY A 66 10.14 -1.58 -4.93
CA GLY A 66 9.86 -0.18 -5.15
C GLY A 66 10.24 0.71 -3.97
N GLY A 67 10.17 2.03 -4.17
CA GLY A 67 10.49 3.01 -3.14
C GLY A 67 11.99 3.16 -2.89
N ARG A 68 12.34 4.02 -1.91
CA ARG A 68 13.73 4.39 -1.61
C ARG A 68 14.53 3.29 -0.89
N TYR A 69 13.86 2.21 -0.47
CA TYR A 69 14.40 1.21 0.46
C TYR A 69 14.41 -0.23 -0.08
N GLY A 70 13.83 -0.51 -1.26
CA GLY A 70 13.80 -1.87 -1.81
C GLY A 70 12.64 -2.73 -1.29
N SER A 71 12.76 -4.06 -1.35
CA SER A 71 11.69 -5.03 -1.04
C SER A 71 11.06 -4.83 0.35
N ALA A 72 9.79 -5.24 0.47
CA ALA A 72 9.09 -5.30 1.76
C ALA A 72 9.63 -6.43 2.68
N LEU A 73 10.44 -7.34 2.14
CA LEU A 73 11.06 -8.47 2.82
C LEU A 73 12.56 -8.22 3.03
#